data_AF-A0A0S7ZJT2-F1
#
_entry.id   AF-A0A0S7ZJT2-F1
#
_cell.length_a   1.000
_cell.length_b   1.000
_cell.length_c   1.000
_cell.angle_alpha   90.00
_cell.angle_beta   90.00
_cell.angle_gamma   90.00
#
_symmetry.space_group_name_H-M   'P 1'
#
loop_
_entity.id
_entity.type
_entity.pdbx_description
1 polymer ?
#
loop_
_entity_poly.entity_id
_entity_poly.type
_entity_poly.pdbx_seq_one_letter_code
_entity_poly.pdbx_strand_id
1 'polypeptide(L)'
;MSPKEIIPILPVLLFVFILNCFRGGGQVILRYGPIILLKQGMIRGAYYSAVIIELFYMSRLLTRIFSSEVLLGALSSLDNLVFRVFKRKEKRFFIVLYHVLGIFAIIYTELKIFFRGKKGGLKHKTVHFFHSVFTKSLHEFEIQSCGSIDPVRPKKADYVLISAQLVVFCLISVLRVFIL
;
A
#
# COMPACT_ATOMS: atom_id res chain seq x y z
N MET A 1 11.76 7.12 -13.95
CA MET A 1 10.49 7.55 -13.34
C MET A 1 10.26 9.00 -13.74
N SER A 2 9.07 9.39 -14.21
CA SER A 2 8.81 10.78 -14.61
C SER A 2 8.67 11.67 -13.36
N PRO A 3 9.15 12.92 -13.35
CA PRO A 3 8.90 13.88 -12.28
C PRO A 3 7.41 14.02 -11.91
N LYS A 4 6.52 13.74 -12.87
CA LYS A 4 5.06 13.74 -12.71
C LYS A 4 4.56 12.77 -11.63
N GLU A 5 5.34 11.74 -11.30
CA GLU A 5 4.96 10.71 -10.34
C GLU A 5 5.14 11.14 -8.87
N ILE A 6 5.97 12.15 -8.60
CA ILE A 6 6.25 12.67 -7.24
C ILE A 6 5.28 13.79 -6.86
N ILE A 7 4.68 14.45 -7.85
CA ILE A 7 3.72 15.55 -7.65
C ILE A 7 2.61 15.21 -6.63
N PRO A 8 2.00 14.01 -6.63
CA PRO A 8 0.93 13.69 -5.68
C PRO A 8 1.39 13.64 -4.22
N ILE A 9 2.66 13.32 -3.95
CA ILE A 9 3.19 13.20 -2.58
C ILE A 9 3.90 14.47 -2.11
N LEU A 10 4.23 15.38 -3.02
CA LEU A 10 4.94 16.62 -2.73
C LEU A 10 4.29 17.45 -1.59
N PRO A 11 2.95 17.60 -1.51
CA PRO A 11 2.32 18.33 -0.40
C PRO A 11 2.59 17.68 0.96
N VAL A 12 2.57 16.34 1.01
CA VAL A 12 2.84 15.57 2.23
C VAL A 12 4.31 15.71 2.63
N LEU A 13 5.23 15.63 1.67
CA LEU A 13 6.66 15.80 1.91
C LEU A 13 6.99 17.20 2.45
N LEU A 14 6.42 18.24 1.82
CA LEU A 14 6.59 19.62 2.27
C LEU A 14 6.03 19.81 3.67
N PHE A 15 4.84 19.30 3.93
CA PHE A 15 4.21 19.40 5.25
C PHE A 15 5.05 18.74 6.35
N VAL A 16 5.51 17.50 6.13
CA VAL A 16 6.36 16.77 7.08
C VAL A 16 7.70 17.47 7.28
N PHE A 17 8.32 17.96 6.20
CA PHE A 17 9.58 18.69 6.29
C PHE A 17 9.43 19.97 7.12
N ILE A 18 8.45 20.82 6.77
CA ILE A 18 8.17 22.10 7.44
C ILE A 18 7.90 21.88 8.93
N LEU A 19 7.04 20.92 9.29
CA LEU A 19 6.72 20.65 10.70
C LEU A 19 7.96 20.26 11.52
N ASN A 20 8.86 19.47 10.94
CA ASN A 20 10.06 19.02 11.64
C ASN A 20 11.12 20.14 11.75
N CYS A 21 11.21 21.02 10.75
CA CYS A 21 12.12 22.18 10.75
C CYS A 21 11.92 23.12 11.94
N PHE A 22 10.69 23.26 12.43
CA PHE A 22 10.33 24.20 13.50
C PHE A 22 10.10 23.55 14.87
N ARG A 23 10.30 22.23 15.02
CA ARG A 23 9.95 21.49 16.23
C ARG A 23 11.15 20.81 16.88
N GLY A 24 11.33 20.98 18.18
CA GLY A 24 12.28 20.23 19.02
C GLY A 24 13.35 21.09 19.68
N GLY A 25 14.42 20.45 20.17
CA GLY A 25 15.62 21.12 20.69
C GLY A 25 16.77 21.05 19.68
N GLY A 26 17.69 22.02 19.73
CA GLY A 26 18.82 22.05 18.82
C GLY A 26 19.44 23.43 18.61
N GLN A 27 20.39 23.49 17.68
CA GLN A 27 21.03 24.73 17.25
C GLN A 27 20.05 25.53 16.38
N VAL A 28 19.79 26.77 16.79
CA VAL A 28 18.97 27.72 16.03
C VAL A 28 19.78 28.23 14.84
N ILE A 29 19.25 28.04 13.63
CA ILE A 29 19.83 28.59 12.39
C ILE A 29 19.23 29.97 12.11
N LEU A 30 17.92 30.11 12.30
CA LEU A 30 17.18 31.33 12.00
C LEU A 30 16.08 31.53 13.04
N ARG A 31 15.89 32.77 13.49
CA ARG A 31 14.79 33.17 14.36
C ARG A 31 14.12 34.40 13.77
N TYR A 32 12.83 34.29 13.45
CA TYR A 32 12.02 35.40 12.99
C TYR A 32 10.69 35.39 13.73
N GLY A 33 10.55 36.27 14.73
CA GLY A 33 9.39 36.29 15.62
C GLY A 33 9.19 34.94 16.36
N PRO A 34 7.99 34.33 16.30
CA PRO A 34 7.71 33.04 16.93
C PRO A 34 8.29 31.85 16.15
N ILE A 35 8.83 32.07 14.95
CA ILE A 35 9.34 31.01 14.08
C ILE A 35 10.82 30.78 14.39
N ILE A 36 11.16 29.57 14.84
CA ILE A 36 12.52 29.15 15.18
C ILE A 36 12.91 27.98 14.28
N LEU A 37 13.84 28.21 13.35
CA LEU A 37 14.38 27.17 12.48
C LEU A 37 15.56 26.48 13.17
N LEU A 38 15.48 25.15 13.30
CA LEU A 38 16.47 24.35 14.01
C LEU A 38 17.24 23.46 13.04
N LYS A 39 18.58 23.39 13.17
CA LYS A 39 19.43 22.52 12.36
C LYS A 39 19.03 21.04 12.47
N GLN A 40 18.83 20.56 13.69
CA GLN A 40 18.37 19.20 13.97
C GLN A 40 16.92 18.98 13.48
N GLY A 41 16.11 20.04 13.43
CA GLY A 41 14.76 20.00 12.84
C GLY A 41 14.82 19.75 11.33
N MET A 42 15.68 20.49 10.62
CA MET A 42 15.89 20.32 9.18
C MET A 42 16.41 18.93 8.82
N ILE A 43 17.39 18.41 9.58
CA ILE A 43 17.95 17.07 9.36
C ILE A 43 16.87 16.00 9.52
N ARG A 44 16.07 16.08 10.61
CA ARG A 44 14.95 15.14 10.83
C ARG A 44 13.88 15.26 9.75
N GLY A 45 13.54 16.49 9.34
CA GLY A 45 12.60 16.73 8.26
C GLY A 45 13.07 16.08 6.95
N ALA A 46 14.34 16.27 6.59
CA ALA A 46 14.92 15.64 5.40
C ALA A 46 14.90 14.10 5.50
N TYR A 47 15.27 13.55 6.66
CA TYR A 47 15.24 12.12 6.92
C TYR A 47 13.84 11.53 6.74
N TYR A 48 12.82 12.08 7.40
CA TYR A 48 11.46 11.56 7.29
C TYR A 48 10.90 11.71 5.88
N SER A 49 11.20 12.81 5.19
CA SER A 49 10.79 12.99 3.79
C SER A 49 11.44 11.94 2.87
N ALA A 50 12.72 11.62 3.08
CA ALA A 50 13.40 10.56 2.32
C ALA A 50 12.76 9.19 2.57
N VAL A 51 12.45 8.85 3.82
CA VAL A 51 11.74 7.60 4.18
C VAL A 51 10.37 7.51 3.49
N ILE A 52 9.61 8.61 3.47
CA ILE A 52 8.30 8.65 2.80
C ILE A 52 8.44 8.41 1.28
N ILE A 53 9.46 9.00 0.65
CA ILE A 53 9.76 8.76 -0.77
C ILE A 53 10.08 7.29 -1.02
N GLU A 54 10.92 6.68 -0.18
CA GLU A 54 11.30 5.28 -0.30
C GLU A 54 10.08 4.34 -0.15
N LEU A 55 9.25 4.56 0.87
CA LEU A 55 8.02 3.79 1.08
C LEU A 55 7.06 3.93 -0.11
N PHE A 56 6.91 5.14 -0.64
CA PHE A 56 6.08 5.38 -1.82
C PHE A 56 6.62 4.65 -3.05
N TYR A 57 7.93 4.69 -3.25
CA TYR A 57 8.59 4.01 -4.36
C TYR A 57 8.44 2.49 -4.27
N MET A 58 8.70 1.90 -3.10
CA MET A 58 8.55 0.46 -2.87
C MET A 58 7.11 0.00 -3.05
N SER A 59 6.14 0.76 -2.51
CA SER A 59 4.71 0.49 -2.71
C SER A 59 4.31 0.52 -4.19
N ARG A 60 4.84 1.48 -4.96
CA ARG A 60 4.59 1.55 -6.41
C ARG A 60 5.26 0.44 -7.20
N LEU A 61 6.48 0.07 -6.85
CA LEU A 61 7.16 -1.05 -7.48
C LEU A 61 6.37 -2.34 -7.26
N LEU A 62 5.94 -2.61 -6.02
CA LEU A 62 5.12 -3.77 -5.69
C LEU A 62 3.82 -3.80 -6.51
N THR A 63 3.14 -2.67 -6.65
CA THR A 63 1.87 -2.61 -7.40
C THR A 63 2.04 -2.65 -8.92
N ARG A 64 3.18 -2.26 -9.48
CA ARG A 64 3.44 -2.32 -10.93
C ARG A 64 4.03 -3.65 -11.40
N ILE A 65 4.86 -4.28 -10.58
CA ILE A 65 5.62 -5.48 -10.98
C ILE A 65 4.73 -6.73 -10.86
N PHE A 66 3.85 -6.78 -9.87
CA PHE A 66 3.05 -7.96 -9.59
C PHE A 66 1.63 -7.84 -10.17
N SER A 67 1.21 -8.85 -10.94
CA SER A 67 -0.18 -8.98 -11.37
C SER A 67 -1.07 -9.40 -10.20
N SER A 68 -2.37 -9.13 -10.32
CA SER A 68 -3.38 -9.55 -9.32
C SER A 68 -3.34 -11.06 -9.05
N GLU A 69 -3.07 -11.87 -10.07
CA GLU A 69 -2.93 -13.33 -9.96
C GLU A 69 -1.74 -13.73 -9.07
N VAL A 70 -0.59 -13.08 -9.25
CA VAL A 70 0.60 -13.35 -8.43
C VAL A 70 0.39 -12.90 -6.99
N LEU A 71 -0.32 -11.78 -6.79
CA LEU A 71 -0.74 -11.32 -5.46
C LEU A 71 -1.65 -12.33 -4.76
N LEU A 72 -2.66 -12.86 -5.46
CA LEU A 72 -3.55 -13.90 -4.93
C LEU A 72 -2.80 -15.19 -4.59
N GLY A 73 -1.88 -15.62 -5.46
CA GLY A 73 -1.01 -16.76 -5.18
C GLY A 73 -0.09 -16.54 -3.97
N ALA A 74 0.40 -15.31 -3.77
CA ALA A 74 1.20 -14.95 -2.61
C ALA A 74 0.37 -14.94 -1.31
N LEU A 75 -0.87 -14.43 -1.36
CA LEU A 75 -1.81 -14.48 -0.24
C LEU A 75 -2.18 -15.92 0.12
N SER A 76 -2.39 -16.78 -0.87
CA SER A 76 -2.60 -18.23 -0.68
C SER A 76 -1.41 -18.91 0.01
N SER A 77 -0.18 -18.59 -0.40
CA SER A 77 1.04 -19.06 0.27
C SER A 77 1.15 -18.56 1.72
N LEU A 78 0.75 -17.31 2.00
CA LEU A 78 0.71 -16.76 3.36
C LEU A 78 -0.35 -17.45 4.23
N ASP A 79 -1.56 -17.67 3.72
CA ASP A 79 -2.62 -18.40 4.42
C ASP A 79 -2.13 -19.82 4.79
N ASN A 80 -1.43 -20.51 3.88
CA ASN A 80 -0.84 -21.82 4.14
C ASN A 80 0.27 -21.79 5.20
N LEU A 81 1.07 -20.73 5.23
CA LEU A 81 2.13 -20.56 6.24
C LEU A 81 1.53 -20.28 7.62
N VAL A 82 0.55 -19.39 7.70
CA VAL A 82 -0.19 -19.09 8.95
C VAL A 82 -0.88 -20.34 9.48
N PHE A 83 -1.53 -21.12 8.61
CA PHE A 83 -2.10 -22.42 8.98
C PHE A 83 -1.05 -23.35 9.60
N ARG A 84 0.13 -23.46 8.96
CA ARG A 84 1.20 -24.35 9.41
C ARG A 84 1.78 -23.91 10.77
N VAL A 85 1.96 -22.61 10.98
CA VAL A 85 2.55 -22.06 12.21
C VAL A 85 1.55 -22.06 13.37
N PHE A 86 0.30 -21.65 13.13
CA PHE A 86 -0.69 -21.43 14.19
C PHE A 86 -1.71 -22.56 14.35
N LYS A 87 -1.67 -23.60 13.50
CA LYS A 87 -2.64 -24.72 13.46
C LYS A 87 -4.12 -24.27 13.43
N ARG A 88 -4.40 -23.06 12.95
CA ARG A 88 -5.78 -22.54 12.83
C ARG A 88 -6.51 -23.25 11.71
N LYS A 89 -7.78 -23.61 11.91
CA LYS A 89 -8.57 -24.37 10.91
C LYS A 89 -9.01 -23.54 9.70
N GLU A 90 -8.97 -22.22 9.78
CA GLU A 90 -9.45 -21.34 8.71
C GLU A 90 -8.43 -21.27 7.56
N LYS A 91 -8.69 -22.07 6.54
CA LYS A 91 -8.01 -21.96 5.25
C LYS A 91 -8.67 -20.80 4.50
N ARG A 92 -7.88 -19.80 4.06
CA ARG A 92 -8.25 -18.74 3.09
C ARG A 92 -8.73 -17.38 3.66
N PHE A 93 -8.29 -16.96 4.84
CA PHE A 93 -8.71 -15.65 5.40
C PHE A 93 -8.32 -14.48 4.50
N PHE A 94 -7.05 -14.43 4.06
CA PHE A 94 -6.57 -13.32 3.25
C PHE A 94 -7.19 -13.29 1.85
N ILE A 95 -7.46 -14.47 1.27
CA ILE A 95 -8.18 -14.58 0.00
C ILE A 95 -9.60 -14.03 0.13
N VAL A 96 -10.36 -14.44 1.17
CA VAL A 96 -11.71 -13.91 1.42
C VAL A 96 -11.68 -12.39 1.61
N LEU A 97 -10.73 -11.88 2.40
CA LEU A 97 -10.57 -10.45 2.61
C LEU A 97 -10.31 -9.69 1.31
N TYR A 98 -9.46 -10.22 0.42
CA TYR A 98 -9.20 -9.63 -0.89
C TYR A 98 -10.48 -9.53 -1.74
N HIS A 99 -11.29 -10.59 -1.78
CA HIS A 99 -12.56 -10.58 -2.51
C HIS A 99 -13.56 -9.58 -1.94
N VAL A 100 -13.68 -9.52 -0.60
CA VAL A 100 -14.55 -8.56 0.09
C VAL A 100 -14.16 -7.13 -0.29
N LEU A 101 -12.86 -6.82 -0.34
CA LEU A 101 -12.36 -5.52 -0.79
C LEU A 101 -12.67 -5.23 -2.27
N GLY A 102 -12.56 -6.25 -3.14
CA GLY A 102 -12.96 -6.14 -4.55
C GLY A 102 -14.43 -5.79 -4.72
N ILE A 103 -15.32 -6.46 -3.98
CA ILE A 103 -16.76 -6.16 -3.96
C ILE A 103 -17.01 -4.73 -3.46
N PHE A 104 -16.32 -4.30 -2.40
CA PHE A 104 -16.43 -2.90 -1.93
C PHE A 104 -15.98 -1.89 -3.00
N ALA A 105 -14.95 -2.19 -3.79
CA ALA A 105 -14.51 -1.31 -4.87
C ALA A 105 -15.56 -1.21 -6.00
N ILE A 106 -16.22 -2.33 -6.34
CA ILE A 106 -17.33 -2.36 -7.30
C ILE A 106 -18.49 -1.50 -6.77
N ILE A 107 -18.91 -1.73 -5.52
CA ILE A 107 -19.97 -0.96 -4.85
C ILE A 107 -19.65 0.54 -4.87
N TYR A 108 -18.42 0.91 -4.49
CA TYR A 108 -17.98 2.30 -4.47
C TYR A 108 -18.03 2.95 -5.86
N THR A 109 -17.62 2.22 -6.90
CA THR A 109 -17.68 2.68 -8.29
C THR A 109 -19.11 2.90 -8.75
N GLU A 110 -20.00 1.96 -8.44
CA GLU A 110 -21.43 2.07 -8.76
C GLU A 110 -22.12 3.18 -7.95
N LEU A 111 -21.75 3.39 -6.69
CA LEU A 111 -22.22 4.53 -5.90
C LEU A 111 -21.81 5.85 -6.55
N LYS A 112 -20.56 5.95 -7.01
CA LYS A 112 -20.08 7.15 -7.71
C LYS A 112 -20.87 7.41 -8.99
N ILE A 113 -21.25 6.36 -9.74
CA ILE A 113 -22.10 6.47 -10.93
C ILE A 113 -23.53 6.87 -10.54
N PHE A 114 -24.08 6.27 -9.49
CA PHE A 114 -25.41 6.55 -8.96
C PHE A 114 -25.58 8.03 -8.59
N PHE A 115 -24.58 8.62 -7.92
CA PHE A 115 -24.58 10.02 -7.50
C PHE A 115 -24.17 11.00 -8.63
N ARG A 116 -23.33 10.59 -9.60
CA ARG A 116 -22.90 11.47 -10.70
C ARG A 116 -23.85 11.47 -11.91
N GLY A 117 -24.63 10.40 -12.12
CA GLY A 117 -25.52 10.27 -13.28
C GLY A 117 -26.75 11.17 -13.17
N LYS A 118 -26.93 12.12 -14.11
CA LYS A 118 -28.20 12.84 -14.28
C LYS A 118 -29.18 12.05 -15.17
N LYS A 119 -30.46 12.17 -14.79
CA LYS A 119 -31.72 11.70 -15.42
C LYS A 119 -32.08 10.21 -15.21
N GLY A 120 -33.16 10.01 -14.45
CA GLY A 120 -33.79 8.72 -14.15
C GLY A 120 -34.50 8.77 -12.79
N GLY A 121 -35.71 8.21 -12.69
CA GLY A 121 -36.45 8.12 -11.43
C GLY A 121 -35.69 7.29 -10.38
N LEU A 122 -35.81 7.66 -9.10
CA LEU A 122 -35.07 7.03 -7.99
C LEU A 122 -35.22 5.50 -7.99
N LYS A 123 -36.43 5.00 -8.22
CA LYS A 123 -36.72 3.56 -8.31
C LYS A 123 -35.88 2.86 -9.39
N HIS A 124 -35.79 3.44 -10.59
CA HIS A 124 -35.02 2.86 -11.69
C HIS A 124 -33.52 2.89 -11.39
N LYS A 125 -33.01 3.97 -10.79
CA LYS A 125 -31.60 4.07 -10.38
C LYS A 125 -31.23 3.02 -9.33
N THR A 126 -32.08 2.81 -8.34
CA THR A 126 -31.83 1.80 -7.29
C THR A 126 -31.82 0.39 -7.88
N VAL A 127 -32.78 0.05 -8.73
CA VAL A 127 -32.81 -1.25 -9.42
C VAL A 127 -31.56 -1.45 -10.28
N HIS A 128 -31.18 -0.43 -11.07
CA HIS A 128 -29.97 -0.48 -11.88
C HIS A 128 -28.70 -0.65 -11.03
N PHE A 129 -28.59 0.07 -9.91
CA PHE A 129 -27.48 -0.05 -8.97
C PHE A 129 -27.35 -1.48 -8.44
N PHE A 130 -28.43 -2.04 -7.87
CA PHE A 130 -28.39 -3.40 -7.33
C PHE A 130 -28.10 -4.44 -8.41
N HIS A 131 -28.73 -4.32 -9.58
CA HIS A 131 -28.47 -5.22 -10.70
C HIS A 131 -27.01 -5.15 -11.15
N SER A 132 -26.46 -3.95 -11.33
CA SER A 132 -25.06 -3.73 -11.75
C SER A 132 -24.05 -4.24 -10.72
N VAL A 133 -24.26 -3.95 -9.43
CA VAL A 133 -23.41 -4.46 -8.35
C VAL A 133 -23.47 -5.99 -8.30
N PHE A 134 -24.67 -6.57 -8.40
CA PHE A 134 -24.87 -8.01 -8.32
C PHE A 134 -24.22 -8.75 -9.50
N THR A 135 -24.44 -8.31 -10.74
CA THR A 135 -23.85 -8.96 -11.92
C THR A 135 -22.33 -8.83 -11.95
N LYS A 136 -21.78 -7.67 -11.60
CA LYS A 136 -20.33 -7.46 -11.55
C LYS A 136 -19.68 -8.29 -10.44
N SER A 137 -20.32 -8.40 -9.28
CA SER A 137 -19.80 -9.21 -8.16
C SER A 137 -19.87 -10.71 -8.46
N LEU A 138 -20.95 -11.16 -9.12
CA LEU A 138 -21.08 -12.54 -9.60
C LEU A 138 -20.01 -12.88 -10.64
N HIS A 139 -19.81 -12.00 -11.62
CA HIS A 139 -18.79 -12.20 -12.65
C HIS A 139 -17.38 -12.28 -12.07
N GLU A 140 -17.06 -11.40 -11.12
CA GLU A 140 -15.79 -11.42 -10.37
C GLU A 140 -15.60 -12.76 -9.63
N PHE A 141 -16.67 -13.28 -9.02
CA PHE A 141 -16.67 -14.56 -8.33
C PHE A 141 -16.52 -15.76 -9.28
N GLU A 142 -17.22 -15.77 -10.42
CA GLU A 142 -17.19 -16.85 -11.41
C GLU A 142 -15.81 -16.98 -12.08
N ILE A 143 -15.21 -15.86 -12.48
CA ILE A 143 -13.85 -15.85 -13.05
C ILE A 143 -12.84 -16.48 -12.08
N GLN A 144 -13.01 -16.22 -10.78
CA GLN A 144 -12.08 -16.67 -9.75
C GLN A 144 -12.36 -18.08 -9.23
N SER A 145 -13.60 -18.58 -9.39
CA SER A 145 -14.00 -19.96 -9.03
C SER A 145 -13.38 -21.01 -9.96
N CYS A 146 -13.10 -20.64 -11.22
CA CYS A 146 -12.57 -21.54 -12.25
C CYS A 146 -11.04 -21.69 -12.24
N GLY A 147 -10.31 -20.86 -11.49
CA GLY A 147 -8.86 -20.94 -11.38
C GLY A 147 -8.42 -21.67 -10.12
N SER A 148 -7.68 -22.77 -10.24
CA SER A 148 -6.86 -23.25 -9.12
C SER A 148 -5.84 -22.17 -8.80
N ILE A 149 -6.00 -21.47 -7.67
CA ILE A 149 -5.01 -20.50 -7.20
C ILE A 149 -3.76 -21.28 -6.78
N ASP A 150 -2.83 -21.43 -7.72
CA ASP A 150 -1.59 -22.12 -7.45
C ASP A 150 -0.71 -21.31 -6.48
N PRO A 151 -0.18 -21.95 -5.42
CA PRO A 151 0.74 -21.26 -4.52
C PRO A 151 2.00 -20.86 -5.29
N VAL A 152 2.45 -19.63 -5.08
CA VAL A 152 3.68 -19.12 -5.70
C VAL A 152 4.86 -19.95 -5.18
N ARG A 153 5.55 -20.63 -6.10
CA ARG A 153 6.78 -21.37 -5.80
C ARG A 153 7.99 -20.45 -5.98
N PRO A 154 8.92 -20.42 -5.01
CA PRO A 154 10.11 -19.58 -5.11
C PRO A 154 11.00 -20.05 -6.27
N LYS A 155 11.48 -19.09 -7.07
CA LYS A 155 12.47 -19.29 -8.12
C LYS A 155 13.87 -19.13 -7.54
N LYS A 156 14.89 -19.63 -8.26
CA LYS A 156 16.30 -19.48 -7.87
C LYS A 156 16.70 -18.01 -7.64
N ALA A 157 16.18 -17.09 -8.46
CA ALA A 157 16.43 -15.66 -8.33
C ALA A 157 15.87 -15.06 -7.02
N ASP A 158 14.76 -15.61 -6.50
CA ASP A 158 14.13 -15.13 -5.27
C ASP A 158 15.04 -15.37 -4.07
N TYR A 159 15.74 -16.51 -4.03
CA TYR A 159 16.71 -16.80 -2.97
C TYR A 159 17.90 -15.83 -2.97
N VAL A 160 18.36 -15.42 -4.16
CA VAL A 160 19.43 -14.42 -4.30
C VAL A 160 18.95 -13.06 -3.77
N LEU A 161 17.74 -12.65 -4.15
CA LEU A 161 17.13 -11.40 -3.68
C LEU A 161 16.91 -11.40 -2.16
N ILE A 162 16.39 -12.50 -1.60
CA ILE A 162 16.20 -12.66 -0.15
C ILE A 162 17.55 -12.58 0.58
N SER A 163 18.58 -13.24 0.05
CA SER A 163 19.92 -13.20 0.64
C SER A 163 20.51 -11.79 0.61
N ALA A 164 20.38 -11.08 -0.51
CA ALA A 164 20.81 -9.69 -0.62
C ALA A 164 20.06 -8.77 0.37
N GLN A 165 18.74 -8.96 0.54
CA GLN A 165 17.95 -8.22 1.53
C GLN A 165 18.42 -8.48 2.96
N LEU A 166 18.74 -9.73 3.31
CA LEU A 166 19.30 -10.07 4.62
C LEU A 166 20.65 -9.40 4.86
N VAL A 167 21.54 -9.37 3.87
CA VAL A 167 22.84 -8.69 3.97
C VAL A 167 22.65 -7.20 4.24
N VAL A 168 21.78 -6.53 3.48
CA VAL A 168 21.47 -5.10 3.69
C VAL A 168 20.87 -4.86 5.07
N PHE A 169 19.94 -5.71 5.52
CA PHE A 169 19.35 -5.61 6.85
C PHE A 169 20.40 -5.77 7.96
N CYS A 170 21.33 -6.73 7.83
CA CYS A 170 22.43 -6.90 8.76
C CYS A 170 23.34 -5.67 8.79
N LEU A 171 23.71 -5.13 7.63
CA LEU A 171 24.54 -3.92 7.54
C LEU A 171 23.88 -2.72 8.22
N ILE A 172 22.59 -2.49 7.97
CA ILE A 172 21.82 -1.42 8.63
C ILE A 172 21.76 -1.65 10.14
N SER A 173 21.58 -2.89 10.59
CA SER A 173 21.53 -3.22 12.01
C SER A 173 22.86 -2.96 12.70
N VAL A 174 23.98 -3.33 12.07
CA VAL A 174 25.32 -3.03 12.57
C VAL A 174 25.55 -1.51 12.61
N LEU A 175 25.25 -0.81 11.53
CA LEU A 175 25.39 0.65 11.46
C LEU A 175 24.58 1.35 12.56
N ARG A 176 23.36 0.86 12.82
CA ARG A 176 22.50 1.39 13.89
C ARG A 176 23.12 1.21 15.28
N VAL A 177 23.78 0.08 15.55
CA VAL A 177 24.48 -0.16 16.82
C VAL A 177 25.69 0.76 16.99
N PHE A 178 26.38 1.13 15.91
CA PHE A 178 27.52 2.05 15.98
C PHE A 178 27.14 3.54 16.08
N ILE A 179 25.92 3.91 15.70
CA ILE A 179 25.43 5.31 15.71
C ILE A 179 24.66 5.65 17.00
N LEU A 180 24.10 4.65 17.70
CA LEU A 180 23.42 4.78 19.00
C LEU A 180 24.40 4.67 20.16
#